data_AF-A0A0S9NIF3-F1
#
_entry.id   AF-A0A0S9NIF3-F1
#
_cell.length_a   1.000
_cell.length_b   1.000
_cell.length_c   1.000
_cell.angle_alpha   90.00
_cell.angle_beta   90.00
_cell.angle_gamma   90.00
#
_symmetry.space_group_name_H-M   'P 1'
#
loop_
_entity.id
_entity.type
_entity.pdbx_description
1 polymer ?
#
loop_
_entity_poly.entity_id
_entity_poly.type
_entity_poly.pdbx_seq_one_letter_code
_entity_poly.pdbx_strand_id
1 'polypeptide(L)'
;MTSPWSMGMPDGPLAVIAWAYLLTNAVRVFTYVPQIVTVWRCQDGARSLSLLTWWSWVLSHITAIAYGVLVVRDLPFLLITLINLAGCGAVAGIAMRRRAQWRRRALYSA
;
A
#
# COMPACT_ATOMS: atom_id res chain seq x y z
N MET A 1 -34.30 5.03 -5.84
CA MET A 1 -33.05 5.79 -5.58
C MET A 1 -31.89 4.91 -6.01
N THR A 2 -31.20 5.26 -7.08
CA THR A 2 -29.95 4.59 -7.48
C THR A 2 -28.84 5.01 -6.53
N SER A 3 -27.97 4.07 -6.15
CA SER A 3 -26.79 4.37 -5.32
C SER A 3 -25.93 5.44 -5.99
N PRO A 4 -25.40 6.44 -5.26
CA PRO A 4 -24.44 7.40 -5.82
C PRO A 4 -23.06 6.77 -6.09
N TRP A 5 -22.90 5.47 -5.79
CA TRP A 5 -21.68 4.71 -5.96
C TRP A 5 -21.76 3.74 -7.12
N SER A 6 -20.67 3.70 -7.90
CA SER A 6 -20.41 2.59 -8.82
C SER A 6 -20.05 1.35 -8.01
N MET A 7 -20.87 0.31 -8.12
CA MET A 7 -20.69 -0.95 -7.40
C MET A 7 -19.95 -2.01 -8.22
N GLY A 8 -19.92 -1.85 -9.55
CA GLY A 8 -19.40 -2.84 -10.49
C GLY A 8 -18.27 -2.28 -11.36
N MET A 9 -17.68 -3.17 -12.17
CA MET A 9 -16.75 -2.74 -13.21
C MET A 9 -17.50 -1.98 -14.31
N PRO A 10 -16.88 -0.96 -14.92
CA PRO A 10 -17.42 -0.32 -16.11
C PRO A 10 -17.49 -1.33 -17.27
N ASP A 11 -18.44 -1.12 -18.16
CA ASP A 11 -18.66 -1.87 -19.39
C ASP A 11 -17.94 -1.25 -20.60
N GLY A 12 -17.98 -1.96 -21.72
CA GLY A 12 -17.38 -1.48 -22.97
C GLY A 12 -15.85 -1.33 -22.91
N PRO A 13 -15.27 -0.37 -23.66
CA PRO A 13 -13.82 -0.20 -23.75
C PRO A 13 -13.13 0.14 -22.42
N LEU A 14 -13.85 0.75 -21.48
CA LEU A 14 -13.32 1.12 -20.17
C LEU A 14 -13.10 -0.08 -19.24
N ALA A 15 -13.78 -1.20 -19.50
CA ALA A 15 -13.63 -2.44 -18.74
C ALA A 15 -12.18 -2.92 -18.72
N VAL A 16 -11.47 -2.81 -19.86
CA VAL A 16 -10.07 -3.25 -19.97
C VAL A 16 -9.17 -2.46 -19.02
N ILE A 17 -9.37 -1.14 -18.95
CA ILE A 17 -8.58 -0.26 -18.07
C ILE A 17 -8.89 -0.56 -16.61
N ALA A 18 -10.17 -0.74 -16.26
CA ALA A 18 -10.58 -1.03 -14.89
C ALA A 18 -10.06 -2.38 -14.40
N TRP A 19 -10.12 -3.41 -15.24
CA TRP A 19 -9.54 -4.72 -14.94
C TRP A 19 -8.02 -4.68 -14.85
N ALA A 20 -7.33 -3.96 -15.75
CA ALA A 20 -5.89 -3.78 -15.67
C ALA A 20 -5.48 -3.06 -14.38
N TYR A 21 -6.21 -2.02 -13.99
CA TYR A 21 -6.01 -1.33 -12.72
C TYR A 21 -6.22 -2.26 -11.52
N LEU A 22 -7.31 -3.02 -11.47
CA LEU A 22 -7.56 -3.98 -10.39
C LEU A 22 -6.48 -5.06 -10.32
N LEU A 23 -6.15 -5.69 -11.45
CA LEU A 23 -5.18 -6.78 -11.50
C LEU A 23 -3.79 -6.31 -11.07
N THR A 24 -3.32 -5.16 -11.56
CA THR A 24 -2.01 -4.62 -11.18
C THR A 24 -1.95 -4.27 -9.70
N ASN A 25 -3.00 -3.67 -9.14
CA ASN A 25 -3.06 -3.39 -7.71
C ASN A 25 -3.22 -4.66 -6.87
N ALA A 26 -3.90 -5.70 -7.37
CA ALA A 26 -4.00 -7.01 -6.71
C ALA A 26 -2.66 -7.74 -6.70
N VAL A 27 -1.92 -7.75 -7.81
CA VAL A 27 -0.54 -8.26 -7.87
C VAL A 27 0.31 -7.58 -6.80
N ARG A 28 0.16 -6.27 -6.62
CA ARG A 28 0.89 -5.52 -5.60
C ARG A 28 0.61 -5.99 -4.17
N VAL A 29 -0.60 -6.48 -3.89
CA VAL A 29 -0.94 -7.11 -2.60
C VAL A 29 -0.05 -8.33 -2.35
N PHE A 30 0.10 -9.19 -3.36
CA PHE A 30 0.96 -10.38 -3.26
C PHE A 30 2.43 -10.01 -3.11
N THR A 31 2.88 -8.90 -3.71
CA THR A 31 4.29 -8.45 -3.58
C THR A 31 4.61 -7.83 -2.22
N TYR A 32 3.62 -7.44 -1.42
CA TYR A 32 3.88 -6.98 -0.04
C TYR A 32 4.39 -8.11 0.86
N VAL A 33 3.92 -9.35 0.67
CA VAL A 33 4.35 -10.50 1.49
C VAL A 33 5.86 -10.75 1.43
N PRO A 34 6.50 -10.93 0.25
CA PRO A 34 7.95 -11.13 0.20
C PRO A 34 8.73 -9.91 0.71
N GLN A 35 8.20 -8.70 0.58
CA GLN A 35 8.83 -7.49 1.14
C GLN A 35 8.79 -7.49 2.67
N ILE A 36 7.64 -7.84 3.27
CA ILE A 36 7.52 -8.00 4.73
C ILE A 36 8.49 -9.06 5.24
N VAL A 37 8.56 -10.23 4.57
CA VAL A 37 9.48 -11.31 4.94
C VAL A 37 10.94 -10.84 4.85
N THR A 38 11.30 -10.11 3.80
CA THR A 38 12.65 -9.55 3.63
C THR A 38 13.01 -8.60 4.76
N VAL A 39 12.11 -7.66 5.10
CA VAL A 39 12.31 -6.72 6.21
C VAL A 39 12.38 -7.44 7.55
N TRP A 40 11.62 -8.50 7.75
CA TRP A 40 11.69 -9.30 8.98
C TRP A 40 13.01 -10.04 9.13
N ARG A 41 13.56 -10.55 8.04
CA ARG A 41 14.81 -11.32 8.04
C ARG A 41 16.06 -10.44 8.02
N CYS A 42 15.95 -9.15 7.68
CA CYS A 42 17.10 -8.27 7.64
C CYS A 42 17.78 -8.13 9.03
N GLN A 43 19.11 -8.11 9.04
CA GLN A 43 19.91 -7.95 10.26
C GLN A 43 20.48 -6.53 10.43
N ASP A 44 20.42 -5.72 9.38
CA ASP A 44 21.00 -4.38 9.26
C ASP A 44 19.99 -3.25 9.57
N GLY A 45 18.86 -3.57 10.20
CA GLY A 45 17.83 -2.56 10.49
C GLY A 45 17.03 -2.11 9.27
N ALA A 46 16.97 -2.93 8.22
CA ALA A 46 16.28 -2.65 6.95
C ALA A 46 16.83 -1.39 6.27
N ARG A 47 18.16 -1.23 6.22
CA ARG A 47 18.81 -0.05 5.63
C ARG A 47 18.64 0.01 4.12
N SER A 48 18.64 -1.14 3.44
CA SER A 48 18.40 -1.25 2.00
C SER A 48 17.02 -0.79 1.56
N LEU A 49 16.06 -0.71 2.49
CA LEU A 49 14.70 -0.27 2.21
C LEU A 49 14.53 1.24 2.43
N SER A 50 14.19 1.96 1.36
CA SER A 50 13.90 3.39 1.40
C SER A 50 12.56 3.66 2.09
N LEU A 51 12.58 4.06 3.36
CA LEU A 51 11.37 4.46 4.09
C LEU A 51 10.64 5.61 3.40
N LEU A 52 11.37 6.54 2.76
CA LEU A 52 10.76 7.66 2.05
C LEU A 52 9.86 7.17 0.91
N THR A 53 10.32 6.18 0.14
CA THR A 53 9.55 5.60 -0.97
C THR A 53 8.30 4.88 -0.47
N TRP A 54 8.42 4.09 0.60
CA TRP A 54 7.26 3.39 1.15
C TRP A 54 6.24 4.35 1.77
N TRP A 55 6.69 5.40 2.45
CA TRP A 55 5.81 6.44 2.98
C TRP A 55 5.16 7.29 1.88
N SER A 56 5.84 7.56 0.77
CA SER A 56 5.22 8.26 -0.36
C SER A 56 4.07 7.44 -0.97
N TRP A 57 4.21 6.11 -1.02
CA TRP A 57 3.11 5.22 -1.43
C TRP A 57 1.96 5.21 -0.43
N VAL A 58 2.23 5.21 0.88
CA VAL A 58 1.19 5.37 1.91
C VAL A 58 0.42 6.67 1.71
N LEU A 59 1.13 7.79 1.58
CA LEU A 59 0.52 9.09 1.35
C LEU A 59 -0.32 9.11 0.07
N SER A 60 0.22 8.56 -1.02
CA SER A 60 -0.51 8.42 -2.30
C SER A 60 -1.79 7.61 -2.16
N HIS A 61 -1.84 6.60 -1.29
CA HIS A 61 -3.05 5.81 -1.09
C HIS A 61 -4.07 6.52 -0.20
N ILE A 62 -3.60 7.29 0.78
CA ILE A 62 -4.47 8.15 1.59
C ILE A 62 -5.17 9.18 0.69
N THR A 63 -4.41 9.85 -0.19
CA THR A 63 -5.01 10.83 -1.12
C THR A 63 -5.92 10.16 -2.15
N ALA A 64 -5.56 8.96 -2.63
CA ALA A 64 -6.43 8.17 -3.51
C ALA A 64 -7.74 7.75 -2.82
N ILE A 65 -7.72 7.34 -1.55
CA ILE A 65 -8.94 7.05 -0.79
C ILE A 65 -9.82 8.28 -0.64
N ALA A 66 -9.23 9.43 -0.26
CA ALA A 66 -9.97 10.69 -0.16
C ALA A 66 -10.62 11.06 -1.49
N TYR A 67 -9.88 10.92 -2.60
CA TYR A 67 -10.40 11.16 -3.95
C TYR A 67 -11.50 10.16 -4.34
N GLY A 68 -11.31 8.88 -4.03
CA GLY A 68 -12.28 7.81 -4.28
C GLY A 68 -13.60 8.03 -3.56
N VAL A 69 -13.56 8.53 -2.32
CA VAL A 69 -14.75 8.78 -1.51
C VAL A 69 -15.46 10.07 -1.89
N LEU A 70 -14.70 11.14 -2.10
CA LEU A 70 -15.26 12.48 -2.26
C LEU A 70 -15.64 12.80 -3.71
N VAL A 71 -14.93 12.21 -4.68
CA VAL A 71 -15.04 12.58 -6.10
C VAL A 71 -15.53 11.41 -6.96
N VAL A 72 -14.79 10.30 -7.00
CA VAL A 72 -15.03 9.22 -7.98
C VAL A 72 -16.23 8.35 -7.59
N ARG A 73 -16.38 8.06 -6.30
CA ARG A 73 -17.42 7.17 -5.75
C ARG A 73 -17.48 5.80 -6.43
N ASP A 74 -16.32 5.19 -6.64
CA ASP A 74 -16.16 3.85 -7.20
C ASP A 74 -15.70 2.87 -6.11
N LEU A 75 -16.54 1.86 -5.85
CA LEU A 75 -16.31 0.90 -4.77
C LEU A 75 -15.13 -0.04 -5.06
N PRO A 76 -15.00 -0.69 -6.24
CA PRO A 76 -13.82 -1.48 -6.56
C PRO A 76 -12.50 -0.73 -6.41
N PHE A 77 -12.43 0.51 -6.89
CA PHE A 77 -11.28 1.40 -6.72
C PHE A 77 -10.97 1.65 -5.24
N LEU A 78 -11.99 1.98 -4.44
CA LEU A 78 -11.83 2.26 -3.02
C LEU A 78 -11.30 1.03 -2.26
N LEU A 79 -11.90 -0.14 -2.48
CA LEU A 79 -11.53 -1.38 -1.80
C LEU A 79 -10.09 -1.78 -2.11
N ILE A 80 -9.70 -1.78 -3.39
CA ILE A 80 -8.34 -2.17 -3.75
C ILE A 80 -7.31 -1.16 -3.22
N THR A 81 -7.65 0.13 -3.19
CA THR A 81 -6.78 1.19 -2.64
C THR A 81 -6.63 1.03 -1.13
N LEU A 82 -7.69 0.70 -0.39
CA LEU A 82 -7.62 0.42 1.05
C LEU A 82 -6.71 -0.77 1.37
N ILE A 83 -6.84 -1.88 0.61
CA ILE A 83 -5.97 -3.05 0.78
C ILE A 83 -4.51 -2.66 0.53
N ASN A 84 -4.27 -1.86 -0.51
CA ASN A 84 -2.93 -1.42 -0.84
C ASN A 84 -2.35 -0.45 0.20
N LEU A 85 -3.16 0.45 0.78
CA LEU A 85 -2.76 1.28 1.90
C LEU A 85 -2.31 0.42 3.08
N ALA A 86 -3.08 -0.61 3.43
CA ALA A 86 -2.74 -1.52 4.51
C ALA A 86 -1.41 -2.25 4.22
N GLY A 87 -1.23 -2.73 2.99
CA GLY A 87 -0.02 -3.43 2.57
C GLY A 87 1.24 -2.55 2.60
N CYS A 88 1.21 -1.39 1.94
CA CYS A 88 2.36 -0.48 1.95
C CYS A 88 2.62 0.12 3.33
N GLY A 89 1.57 0.41 4.10
CA GLY A 89 1.66 0.85 5.49
C GLY A 89 2.30 -0.19 6.40
N ALA A 90 1.95 -1.47 6.23
CA ALA A 90 2.58 -2.56 6.98
C ALA A 90 4.08 -2.65 6.70
N VAL A 91 4.49 -2.62 5.42
CA VAL A 91 5.92 -2.65 5.05
C VAL A 91 6.67 -1.45 5.64
N ALA A 92 6.14 -0.24 5.46
CA ALA A 92 6.74 1.00 5.98
C ALA A 92 6.87 0.96 7.51
N GLY A 93 5.80 0.57 8.21
CA GLY A 93 5.74 0.51 9.67
C GLY A 93 6.68 -0.53 10.26
N ILE A 94 6.72 -1.74 9.68
CA ILE A 94 7.62 -2.81 10.12
C ILE A 94 9.08 -2.40 9.91
N ALA A 95 9.43 -1.84 8.74
CA ALA A 95 10.78 -1.39 8.46
C ALA A 95 11.22 -0.25 9.39
N MET A 96 10.32 0.70 9.67
CA MET A 96 10.58 1.79 10.61
C MET A 96 10.84 1.26 12.03
N ARG A 97 10.02 0.31 12.51
CA ARG A 97 10.21 -0.36 13.80
C ARG A 97 11.55 -1.09 13.87
N ARG A 98 11.91 -1.84 12.82
CA ARG A 98 13.18 -2.58 12.73
C ARG A 98 14.38 -1.63 12.78
N ARG A 99 14.31 -0.51 12.05
CA ARG A 99 15.35 0.53 12.06
C ARG A 99 15.49 1.18 13.43
N ALA A 100 14.39 1.46 14.11
CA ALA A 100 14.40 2.00 15.47
C ALA A 100 15.02 1.02 16.48
N GLN A 101 14.66 -0.27 16.42
CA GLN A 101 15.26 -1.31 17.26
C GLN A 101 16.77 -1.42 17.05
N TRP A 102 17.22 -1.41 15.80
CA TRP A 102 18.65 -1.47 15.46
C TRP A 102 19.42 -0.26 16.00
N ARG A 103 18.90 0.96 15.83
CA ARG A 103 19.50 2.18 16.39
C ARG A 103 19.59 2.13 17.92
N ARG A 104 18.54 1.66 18.60
CA ARG A 104 18.55 1.51 20.07
C ARG A 104 19.62 0.52 20.53
N ARG A 105 19.76 -0.63 19.86
CA ARG A 105 20.82 -1.61 20.18
C ARG A 105 22.21 -1.02 20.02
N ALA A 106 22.45 -0.27 18.94
CA ALA A 106 23.74 0.39 18.70
C ALA A 106 24.10 1.41 19.80
N LEU A 107 23.11 2.11 20.36
CA LEU A 107 23.31 3.06 21.47
C LEU A 107 23.65 2.37 22.80
N TYR A 108 23.15 1.15 23.05
CA TYR A 108 23.45 0.40 24.27
C TYR A 108 24.77 -0.40 24.19
N SER A 109 25.32 -0.57 22.99
CA SER A 109 26.60 -1.27 22.77
C SER A 109 27.81 -0.32 22.66
N ALA A 110 27.58 0.99 22.74
CA ALA A 110 28.60 2.04 22.71
C ALA A 110 28.82 2.59 24.12
#